data_AF-X1IN49-F1
#
_entry.id   AF-X1IN49-F1
#
_cell.length_a   1.000
_cell.length_b   1.000
_cell.length_c   1.000
_cell.angle_alpha   90.00
_cell.angle_beta   90.00
_cell.angle_gamma   90.00
#
_symmetry.space_group_name_H-M   'P 1'
#
loop_
_entity.id
_entity.type
_entity.pdbx_description
1 polymer ?
#
loop_
_entity_poly.entity_id
_entity_poly.type
_entity_poly.pdbx_seq_one_letter_code
_entity_poly.pdbx_strand_id
1 'polypeptide(L)'
;RCDYVPRLICDPHYDEMHNAALQIIDSAERTAKLKDVALYFLDNVMSIGLCNPLNLSCYWSWVKNYYGELDCGFHNAMPMIERLWIDQNMKEDMGFK
;
A
#
# COMPACT_ATOMS: atom_id res chain seq x y z
N ARG A 1 -8.79 26.94 0.79
CA ARG A 1 -7.46 26.72 0.21
C ARG A 1 -7.01 25.38 0.75
N CYS A 2 -6.69 24.41 -0.11
CA CYS A 2 -6.31 23.06 0.29
C CYS A 2 -4.85 23.11 0.76
N ASP A 3 -4.65 23.42 2.05
CA ASP A 3 -3.35 23.90 2.53
C ASP A 3 -2.39 22.79 2.98
N TYR A 4 -2.82 21.52 2.93
CA TYR A 4 -1.99 20.39 3.35
C TYR A 4 -2.00 19.25 2.33
N VAL A 5 -0.84 19.07 1.66
CA VAL A 5 -0.47 17.94 0.79
C VAL A 5 -1.18 17.98 -0.58
N PRO A 6 -0.59 17.47 -1.69
CA PRO A 6 -1.31 17.31 -2.96
C PRO A 6 -2.35 16.18 -2.84
N ARG A 7 -3.35 16.35 -1.98
CA ARG A 7 -4.60 15.61 -2.07
C ARG A 7 -5.31 16.17 -3.28
N LEU A 8 -5.57 15.29 -4.24
CA LEU A 8 -6.41 15.59 -5.41
C LEU A 8 -7.87 15.93 -5.03
N ILE A 9 -8.20 15.86 -3.74
CA ILE A 9 -9.54 15.96 -3.19
C ILE A 9 -9.55 17.05 -2.13
N CYS A 10 -10.36 18.09 -2.34
CA CYS A 10 -10.51 19.25 -1.47
C CYS A 10 -11.98 19.44 -1.12
N ASP A 11 -12.49 18.63 -0.20
CA ASP A 11 -13.87 18.72 0.30
C ASP A 11 -13.87 18.82 1.84
N PRO A 12 -14.36 19.95 2.41
CA PRO A 12 -14.33 20.15 3.86
C PRO A 12 -15.15 19.14 4.65
N HIS A 13 -16.25 18.63 4.09
CA HIS A 13 -17.12 17.68 4.78
C HIS A 13 -16.47 16.31 4.90
N TYR A 14 -15.85 15.83 3.81
CA TYR A 14 -15.02 14.64 3.81
C TYR A 14 -13.90 14.73 4.85
N ASP A 15 -13.18 15.86 4.89
CA ASP A 15 -12.09 16.06 5.85
C ASP A 15 -12.58 16.03 7.30
N GLU A 16 -13.72 16.65 7.61
CA GLU A 16 -14.33 16.61 8.93
C GLU A 16 -14.70 15.19 9.34
N MET A 17 -15.43 14.46 8.48
CA MET A 17 -15.83 13.08 8.75
C MET A 17 -14.63 12.15 8.92
N HIS A 18 -13.64 12.26 8.04
CA HIS A 18 -12.42 11.46 8.08
C HIS A 18 -11.61 11.74 9.36
N ASN A 19 -11.43 13.01 9.72
CA ASN A 19 -10.70 13.40 10.93
C ASN A 19 -11.43 12.93 12.19
N ALA A 20 -12.76 13.04 12.24
CA ALA A 20 -13.56 12.52 13.35
C ALA A 20 -13.40 11.00 13.49
N ALA A 21 -13.44 10.25 12.38
CA ALA A 21 -13.24 8.81 12.38
C ALA A 21 -11.83 8.42 12.90
N LEU A 22 -10.78 9.19 12.56
CA LEU A 22 -9.42 8.92 13.02
C LEU A 22 -9.20 9.12 14.53
N GLN A 23 -10.03 9.94 15.20
CA GLN A 23 -9.95 10.12 16.65
C GLN A 23 -10.52 8.94 17.44
N ILE A 24 -11.23 8.01 16.79
CA ILE A 24 -11.85 6.86 17.44
C ILE A 24 -10.77 5.81 17.74
N ILE A 25 -10.58 5.54 19.03
CA ILE A 25 -9.60 4.56 19.53
C ILE A 25 -10.04 3.14 19.20
N ASP A 26 -11.30 2.81 19.45
CA ASP A 26 -11.85 1.48 19.19
C ASP A 26 -11.81 1.15 17.68
N SER A 27 -11.25 -0.01 17.34
CA SER A 27 -11.01 -0.38 15.95
C SER A 27 -12.29 -0.75 15.21
N ALA A 28 -13.25 -1.38 15.88
CA ALA A 28 -14.51 -1.79 15.27
C ALA A 28 -15.39 -0.57 14.97
N GLU A 29 -15.51 0.35 15.92
CA GLU A 29 -16.22 1.61 15.76
C GLU A 29 -15.58 2.49 14.68
N ARG A 30 -14.24 2.62 14.69
CA ARG A 30 -13.51 3.35 13.64
C ARG A 30 -13.75 2.76 12.27
N THR A 31 -13.72 1.43 12.14
CA THR A 31 -13.96 0.75 10.86
C THR A 31 -15.37 1.00 10.34
N ALA A 32 -16.38 1.00 11.22
CA ALA A 32 -17.75 1.33 10.84
C ALA A 32 -17.85 2.77 10.32
N LYS A 33 -17.26 3.75 11.03
CA LYS A 33 -17.26 5.15 10.59
C LYS A 33 -16.48 5.40 9.31
N LEU A 34 -15.35 4.71 9.11
CA LEU A 34 -14.60 4.79 7.87
C LEU A 34 -15.37 4.22 6.67
N LYS A 35 -16.28 3.25 6.87
CA LYS A 35 -17.20 2.80 5.81
C LYS A 35 -18.16 3.92 5.39
N ASP A 36 -18.71 4.65 6.34
CA ASP A 36 -19.60 5.80 6.06
C ASP A 36 -18.84 6.87 5.26
N VAL A 37 -17.58 7.15 5.63
CA VAL A 37 -16.69 8.06 4.88
C VAL A 37 -16.42 7.54 3.46
N ALA A 38 -16.20 6.24 3.30
CA ALA A 38 -15.99 5.62 1.98
C ALA A 38 -17.24 5.69 1.09
N LEU A 39 -18.44 5.54 1.66
CA LEU A 39 -19.69 5.71 0.91
C LEU A 39 -19.84 7.15 0.41
N TYR A 40 -19.61 8.14 1.28
CA TYR A 40 -19.62 9.55 0.88
C TYR A 40 -18.60 9.82 -0.24
N PHE A 41 -17.41 9.24 -0.14
CA PHE A 41 -16.38 9.38 -1.17
C PHE A 41 -16.82 8.83 -2.53
N LEU A 42 -17.48 7.66 -2.55
CA LEU A 42 -17.96 7.01 -3.76
C LEU A 42 -19.16 7.75 -4.38
N ASP A 43 -20.11 8.21 -3.55
CA ASP A 43 -21.29 8.96 -4.00
C ASP A 43 -20.91 10.29 -4.66
N ASN A 44 -19.83 10.92 -4.19
CA ASN A 44 -19.29 12.16 -4.76
C ASN A 44 -18.28 11.93 -5.90
N VAL A 45 -18.03 10.67 -6.29
CA VAL A 45 -17.12 10.29 -7.38
C VAL A 45 -15.75 10.97 -7.25
N MET A 46 -15.21 11.02 -6.02
CA MET A 46 -13.98 11.76 -5.73
C MET A 46 -12.74 11.12 -6.37
N SER A 47 -12.79 9.82 -6.67
CA SER A 47 -11.86 9.16 -7.57
C SER A 47 -12.57 8.10 -8.40
N ILE A 48 -12.07 7.87 -9.61
CA ILE A 48 -12.51 6.78 -10.47
C ILE A 48 -11.53 5.63 -10.26
N GLY A 49 -12.00 4.54 -9.67
CA GLY A 49 -11.22 3.32 -9.54
C GLY A 49 -10.92 2.73 -10.91
N LEU A 50 -9.67 2.86 -11.37
CA LEU A 50 -9.17 2.08 -12.50
C LEU A 50 -8.81 0.66 -12.04
N CYS A 51 -8.60 -0.24 -13.00
CA CYS A 51 -8.17 -1.59 -12.70
C CYS A 51 -6.86 -1.55 -11.89
N ASN A 52 -6.80 -2.37 -10.83
CA ASN A 52 -5.58 -2.50 -10.04
C ASN A 52 -4.46 -3.04 -10.94
N PRO A 53 -3.24 -2.48 -10.90
CA PRO A 53 -2.16 -2.95 -11.77
C PRO A 53 -1.89 -4.43 -11.50
N LEU A 54 -1.89 -5.24 -12.57
CA LEU A 54 -1.41 -6.61 -12.51
C LEU A 54 0.12 -6.56 -12.39
N ASN A 55 0.64 -6.87 -11.21
CA ASN A 55 2.07 -6.94 -10.98
C ASN A 55 2.58 -8.37 -11.27
N LEU A 56 3.51 -8.51 -12.21
CA LEU A 56 4.24 -9.74 -12.46
C LEU A 56 5.61 -9.65 -11.77
N SER A 57 5.77 -10.38 -10.67
CA SER A 57 7.05 -10.48 -9.97
C SER A 57 7.82 -11.70 -10.46
N CYS A 58 8.91 -11.46 -11.19
CA CYS A 58 9.84 -12.50 -11.63
C CYS A 58 11.19 -12.31 -10.96
N TYR A 59 11.75 -13.39 -10.43
CA TYR A 59 13.04 -13.40 -9.77
C TYR A 59 13.78 -14.69 -10.10
N TRP A 60 15.10 -14.64 -10.03
CA TRP A 60 15.93 -15.82 -10.22
C TRP A 60 15.75 -16.80 -9.07
N SER A 61 15.79 -18.09 -9.35
CA SER A 61 15.64 -19.16 -8.35
C SER A 61 16.75 -19.16 -7.28
N TRP A 62 17.92 -18.55 -7.57
CA TRP A 62 19.02 -18.38 -6.61
C TRP A 62 18.87 -17.14 -5.72
N VAL A 63 17.87 -16.28 -5.93
CA VAL A 63 17.52 -15.23 -4.96
C VAL A 63 16.69 -15.89 -3.87
N LYS A 64 17.20 -15.85 -2.64
CA LYS A 64 16.59 -16.49 -1.48
C LYS A 64 15.97 -15.45 -0.56
N ASN A 65 15.03 -15.93 0.25
CA ASN A 65 14.29 -15.13 1.24
C ASN A 65 13.36 -14.06 0.62
N TYR A 66 12.95 -14.25 -0.64
CA TYR A 66 11.89 -13.47 -1.28
C TYR A 66 10.62 -14.32 -1.38
N TYR A 67 9.52 -13.84 -0.82
CA TYR A 67 8.22 -14.53 -0.81
C TYR A 67 7.14 -13.78 -1.59
N GLY A 68 7.54 -12.79 -2.39
CA GLY A 68 6.62 -11.96 -3.18
C GLY A 68 6.12 -10.73 -2.43
N GLU A 69 6.79 -10.32 -1.35
CA GLU A 69 6.44 -9.10 -0.64
C GLU A 69 6.73 -7.86 -1.52
N LEU A 70 5.92 -6.81 -1.33
CA LEU A 70 6.04 -5.55 -2.09
C LEU A 70 6.49 -4.39 -1.20
N ASP A 71 6.05 -4.37 0.07
CA ASP A 71 6.48 -3.40 1.07
C ASP A 71 6.38 -3.98 2.49
N CYS A 72 7.05 -3.31 3.42
CA CYS A 72 6.89 -3.51 4.85
C CYS A 72 6.33 -2.22 5.49
N GLY A 73 5.13 -1.80 5.07
CA GLY A 73 4.41 -0.69 5.68
C GLY A 73 4.23 0.51 4.75
N PHE A 74 4.82 1.67 5.06
CA PHE A 74 4.62 2.90 4.29
C PHE A 74 5.43 2.90 2.99
N HIS A 75 5.03 2.05 2.02
CA HIS A 75 5.70 1.89 0.72
C HIS A 75 7.23 1.72 0.83
N ASN A 76 7.68 0.99 1.86
CA ASN A 76 9.10 0.80 2.13
C ASN A 76 9.51 -0.65 1.86
N ALA A 77 10.23 -0.86 0.75
CA ALA A 77 10.78 -2.15 0.38
C ALA A 77 12.13 -2.48 1.05
N MET A 78 12.79 -1.50 1.68
CA MET A 78 14.15 -1.68 2.20
C MET A 78 14.26 -2.81 3.24
N PRO A 79 13.34 -2.93 4.23
CA PRO A 79 13.44 -4.00 5.23
C PRO A 79 13.35 -5.41 4.62
N MET A 80 12.67 -5.55 3.49
CA MET A 80 12.63 -6.80 2.75
C MET A 80 13.96 -7.03 2.02
N ILE A 81 14.40 -6.04 1.23
CA ILE A 81 15.62 -6.12 0.41
C ILE A 81 16.85 -6.45 1.26
N GLU A 82 16.97 -5.85 2.45
CA GLU A 82 18.07 -6.10 3.39
C GLU A 82 18.21 -7.56 3.84
N ARG A 83 17.11 -8.33 3.79
CA ARG A 83 17.08 -9.73 4.20
C ARG A 83 17.24 -10.70 3.03
N LEU A 84 17.21 -10.21 1.79
CA LEU A 84 17.45 -11.02 0.61
C LEU A 84 18.93 -11.42 0.53
N TRP A 85 19.18 -12.62 0.02
CA TRP A 85 20.55 -13.09 -0.21
C TRP A 85 20.62 -13.97 -1.45
N ILE A 86 21.84 -14.13 -1.96
CA ILE A 86 22.12 -14.90 -3.18
C ILE A 86 22.75 -16.23 -2.80
N ASP A 87 22.15 -17.32 -3.27
CA ASP A 87 22.76 -18.65 -3.23
C ASP A 87 23.79 -18.76 -4.36
N GLN A 88 25.07 -18.58 -4.00
CA GLN A 88 26.16 -18.56 -4.98
C GLN A 88 26.36 -19.92 -5.65
N ASN A 89 26.18 -21.03 -4.93
CA ASN A 89 26.33 -22.37 -5.49
C ASN A 89 25.28 -22.63 -6.57
N MET A 90 24.01 -22.30 -6.29
CA MET A 90 22.93 -22.46 -7.27
C MET A 90 23.12 -21.55 -8.49
N LYS A 91 23.64 -20.34 -8.28
CA LYS A 91 23.96 -19.41 -9.37
C LYS A 91 25.03 -20.00 -10.30
N GLU A 92 26.09 -20.59 -9.74
CA GLU A 92 27.15 -21.26 -10.49
C GLU A 92 26.63 -22.51 -11.24
N ASP A 93 25.82 -23.34 -10.60
CA ASP A 93 25.21 -24.54 -11.21
C ASP A 93 24.32 -24.19 -12.42
N MET A 94 23.71 -23.01 -12.40
CA MET A 94 22.91 -22.49 -13.50
C MET A 94 23.75 -21.79 -14.60
N GLY A 95 25.08 -21.77 -14.46
CA GLY A 95 26.02 -21.27 -15.47
C GLY A 95 26.36 -19.78 -15.37
N PHE A 96 26.01 -19.13 -14.25
CA PHE A 96 26.29 -17.71 -14.02
C PHE A 96 27.51 -17.54 -13.11
N LYS A 97 28.40 -16.61 -13.45
CA LYS A 97 29.55 -16.21 -12.60
C LYS A 97 29.17 -15.01 -11.73
#